data_AF-H5SHD4-F1
#
_entry.id   AF-H5SHD4-F1
#
_cell.length_a   1.000
_cell.length_b   1.000
_cell.length_c   1.000
_cell.angle_alpha   90.00
_cell.angle_beta   90.00
_cell.angle_gamma   90.00
#
_symmetry.space_group_name_H-M   'P 1'
#
loop_
_entity.id
_entity.type
_entity.pdbx_description
1 polymer ?
#
loop_
_entity_poly.entity_id
_entity_poly.type
_entity_poly.pdbx_seq_one_letter_code
_entity_poly.pdbx_strand_id
1 'polypeptide(L)'
;MSKKTAFGPPLNPRGRRLEAQELEKIPHIRAKVPAKYAWAAGTAMSRFLEELKNGKIIGRTCARCNRVLVPPRMFCERCFQPTTEWVYLPGTGVVETFSISYIDTNANRIKEPILVGTVAFDGAPPHCGIMHYFGEVKPEELKIGMPVEPVWKPAEERVGSVLDIKYFRPRKK
;
A
#
# COMPACT_ATOMS: atom_id res chain seq x y z
N MET A 1 -45.55 12.95 19.86
CA MET A 1 -45.90 13.47 18.51
C MET A 1 -44.76 14.35 18.02
N SER A 2 -43.73 13.78 17.39
CA SER A 2 -43.44 13.86 15.94
C SER A 2 -43.51 15.27 15.34
N LYS A 3 -42.34 15.86 15.10
CA LYS A 3 -42.09 16.62 13.87
C LYS A 3 -40.76 16.13 13.30
N LYS A 4 -40.84 15.10 12.44
CA LYS A 4 -39.76 14.77 11.52
C LYS A 4 -39.55 15.99 10.63
N THR A 5 -38.45 16.70 10.78
CA THR A 5 -37.95 17.64 9.77
C THR A 5 -37.60 16.80 8.54
N ALA A 6 -38.56 16.68 7.62
CA ALA A 6 -38.32 16.07 6.33
C ALA A 6 -37.31 16.96 5.59
N PHE A 7 -36.07 16.52 5.50
CA PHE A 7 -35.15 17.02 4.48
C PHE A 7 -35.82 16.74 3.13
N GLY A 8 -36.21 17.80 2.43
CA GLY A 8 -36.70 17.66 1.05
C GLY A 8 -35.64 16.98 0.18
N PRO A 9 -36.02 16.47 -1.00
CA PRO A 9 -35.03 15.98 -1.97
C PRO A 9 -33.97 17.07 -2.17
N PRO A 10 -32.68 16.71 -2.29
CA PRO A 10 -31.63 17.70 -2.48
C PRO A 10 -32.02 18.59 -3.64
N LEU A 11 -32.04 19.90 -3.41
CA LEU A 11 -32.16 20.86 -4.50
C LEU A 11 -31.08 20.47 -5.51
N ASN A 12 -31.49 20.17 -6.74
CA ASN A 12 -30.58 20.01 -7.85
C ASN A 12 -30.52 21.39 -8.52
N PRO A 13 -29.72 22.35 -7.98
CA PRO A 13 -29.57 23.63 -8.63
C PRO A 13 -29.09 23.33 -10.05
N ARG A 14 -29.80 23.86 -11.06
CA ARG A 14 -29.38 23.75 -12.45
C ARG A 14 -28.09 24.57 -12.63
N GLY A 15 -26.97 24.01 -12.21
CA GLY A 15 -25.65 24.57 -12.41
C GLY A 15 -25.22 24.34 -13.84
N ARG A 16 -24.79 25.40 -14.53
CA ARG A 16 -24.01 25.27 -15.76
C ARG A 16 -22.56 24.97 -15.37
N ARG A 17 -21.95 23.98 -16.03
CA ARG A 17 -20.50 23.73 -15.89
C ARG A 17 -19.75 24.98 -16.34
N LEU A 18 -18.90 25.52 -15.47
CA LEU A 18 -18.06 26.66 -15.81
C LEU A 18 -16.87 26.20 -16.66
N GLU A 19 -16.58 26.94 -17.71
CA GLU A 19 -15.32 26.81 -18.43
C GLU A 19 -14.17 27.40 -17.61
N ALA A 20 -12.93 26.95 -17.86
CA ALA A 20 -11.75 27.45 -17.14
C ALA A 20 -11.61 28.98 -17.19
N GLN A 21 -12.01 29.59 -18.31
CA GLN A 21 -12.02 31.03 -18.53
C GLN A 21 -13.07 31.78 -17.69
N GLU A 22 -14.17 31.11 -17.32
CA GLU A 22 -15.21 31.69 -16.47
C GLU A 22 -14.79 31.65 -14.99
N LEU A 23 -14.04 30.63 -14.58
CA LEU A 23 -13.44 30.53 -13.24
C LEU A 23 -12.47 31.67 -12.92
N GLU A 24 -11.72 32.16 -13.92
CA GLU A 24 -10.80 33.28 -13.72
C GLU A 24 -11.51 34.61 -13.46
N LYS A 25 -12.74 34.78 -13.96
CA LYS A 25 -13.56 35.99 -13.77
C LYS A 25 -14.22 36.04 -12.39
N ILE A 26 -14.27 34.92 -11.68
CA ILE A 26 -14.80 34.86 -10.32
C ILE A 26 -13.73 35.40 -9.37
N PRO A 27 -14.07 36.30 -8.44
CA PRO A 27 -13.14 36.74 -7.40
C PRO A 27 -12.60 35.52 -6.65
N HIS A 28 -11.32 35.25 -6.79
CA HIS A 28 -10.65 34.12 -6.16
C HIS A 28 -9.34 34.58 -5.54
N ILE A 29 -8.97 33.94 -4.43
CA ILE A 29 -7.70 34.19 -3.76
C ILE A 29 -6.79 33.02 -4.08
N ARG A 30 -5.69 33.29 -4.80
CA ARG A 30 -4.60 32.33 -4.95
C ARG A 30 -3.61 32.52 -3.81
N ALA A 31 -3.73 31.69 -2.79
CA ALA A 31 -2.77 31.65 -1.69
C ALA A 31 -1.96 30.35 -1.77
N LYS A 32 -0.62 30.47 -1.75
CA LYS A 32 0.23 29.33 -1.36
C LYS A 32 0.14 29.22 0.15
N VAL A 33 -0.59 28.22 0.66
CA VAL A 33 -0.57 27.92 2.09
C VAL A 33 0.82 27.36 2.39
N PRO A 34 1.67 28.03 3.22
CA PRO A 34 2.96 27.49 3.62
C PRO A 34 2.72 26.43 4.70
N ALA A 35 2.02 25.36 4.32
CA ALA A 35 1.74 24.27 5.22
C ALA A 35 3.03 23.46 5.44
N LYS A 36 3.68 23.73 6.57
CA LYS A 36 4.82 22.94 7.05
C LYS A 36 4.27 21.70 7.73
N TYR A 37 4.28 20.58 7.02
CA TYR A 37 3.86 19.31 7.59
C TYR A 37 5.08 18.56 8.13
N ALA A 38 5.05 18.21 9.42
CA ALA A 38 5.88 17.16 9.96
C ALA A 38 5.12 15.84 9.81
N TRP A 39 5.30 15.15 8.69
CA TRP A 39 4.67 13.85 8.45
C TRP A 39 5.40 12.80 9.30
N ALA A 40 4.83 12.46 10.46
CA ALA A 40 5.20 11.24 11.15
C ALA A 40 4.55 10.05 10.44
N ALA A 41 5.30 8.97 10.21
CA ALA A 41 4.76 7.73 9.63
C ALA A 41 3.69 7.09 10.56
N GLY A 42 3.66 7.50 11.83
CA GLY A 42 2.77 6.96 12.85
C GLY A 42 3.32 5.67 13.46
N THR A 43 2.82 5.29 14.64
CA THR A 43 3.35 4.18 15.44
C THR A 43 3.49 2.88 14.67
N ALA A 44 2.48 2.53 13.87
CA ALA A 44 2.47 1.27 13.15
C ALA A 44 3.53 1.22 12.03
N MET A 45 3.57 2.26 11.20
CA MET A 45 4.49 2.32 10.06
C MET A 45 5.92 2.59 10.49
N SER A 46 6.15 3.42 11.51
CA SER A 46 7.49 3.65 12.06
C SER A 46 8.16 2.35 12.49
N ARG A 47 7.45 1.50 13.25
CA ARG A 47 7.98 0.19 13.64
C ARG A 47 8.14 -0.75 12.44
N PHE A 48 7.21 -0.74 11.49
CA PHE A 48 7.35 -1.56 10.27
C PHE A 48 8.62 -1.24 9.52
N LEU A 49 8.90 0.05 9.27
CA LEU A 49 10.12 0.51 8.60
C LEU A 49 11.38 0.13 9.41
N GLU A 50 11.35 0.26 10.73
CA GLU A 50 12.46 -0.18 11.58
C GLU A 50 12.72 -1.69 11.49
N GLU A 51 11.67 -2.51 11.44
CA GLU A 51 11.82 -3.96 11.30
C GLU A 51 12.23 -4.38 9.89
N LEU A 52 11.84 -3.63 8.85
CA LEU A 52 12.38 -3.82 7.50
C LEU A 52 13.90 -3.59 7.48
N LYS A 53 14.38 -2.60 8.24
CA LYS A 53 15.83 -2.39 8.43
C LYS A 53 16.50 -3.62 9.06
N ASN A 54 15.81 -4.29 9.98
CA ASN A 54 16.27 -5.54 10.61
C ASN A 54 16.07 -6.80 9.74
N GLY A 55 15.54 -6.67 8.53
CA GLY A 55 15.26 -7.81 7.65
C GLY A 55 14.06 -8.65 8.09
N LYS A 56 13.07 -8.04 8.75
CA LYS A 56 11.88 -8.71 9.29
C LYS A 56 10.60 -8.11 8.73
N ILE A 57 9.61 -8.96 8.52
CA ILE A 57 8.25 -8.54 8.18
C ILE A 57 7.39 -8.69 9.44
N ILE A 58 6.69 -7.62 9.81
CA ILE A 58 5.77 -7.61 10.94
C ILE A 58 4.38 -7.16 10.52
N GLY A 59 3.38 -7.68 11.23
CA GLY A 59 1.99 -7.26 11.13
C GLY A 59 1.39 -6.96 12.50
N ARG A 60 0.12 -6.57 12.50
CA ARG A 60 -0.69 -6.46 13.74
C ARG A 60 -1.95 -7.29 13.70
N THR A 61 -2.34 -7.88 14.83
CA THR A 61 -3.57 -8.68 14.94
C THR A 61 -4.77 -7.83 15.35
N CYS A 62 -5.96 -8.25 14.93
CA CYS A 62 -7.23 -7.73 15.44
C CYS A 62 -7.86 -8.78 16.37
N ALA A 63 -8.08 -8.45 17.64
CA ALA A 63 -8.67 -9.38 18.62
C ALA A 63 -10.10 -9.85 18.29
N ARG A 64 -10.86 -9.11 17.46
CA ARG A 64 -12.23 -9.45 17.10
C ARG A 64 -12.33 -10.45 15.94
N CYS A 65 -11.50 -10.27 14.90
CA CYS A 65 -11.56 -11.11 13.69
C CYS A 65 -10.32 -11.97 13.47
N ASN A 66 -9.34 -11.90 14.38
CA ASN A 66 -8.07 -12.64 14.37
C ASN A 66 -7.22 -12.47 13.11
N ARG A 67 -7.55 -11.51 12.24
CA ARG A 67 -6.76 -11.17 11.06
C ARG A 67 -5.43 -10.56 11.47
N VAL A 68 -4.36 -10.94 10.80
CA VAL A 68 -3.09 -10.21 10.80
C VAL A 68 -3.12 -9.17 9.68
N LEU A 69 -2.78 -7.93 9.99
CA LEU A 69 -2.73 -6.82 9.04
C LEU A 69 -1.27 -6.55 8.69
N VAL A 70 -0.93 -6.66 7.40
CA VAL A 70 0.37 -6.29 6.83
C VAL A 70 0.13 -5.48 5.54
N PRO A 71 0.70 -4.26 5.40
CA PRO A 71 1.41 -3.50 6.42
C PRO A 71 0.60 -3.28 7.71
N PRO A 72 1.27 -3.17 8.88
CA PRO A 72 0.59 -3.03 10.15
C PRO A 72 -0.17 -1.70 10.23
N ARG A 73 -1.31 -1.74 10.88
CA ARG A 73 -2.20 -0.58 11.12
C ARG A 73 -2.62 -0.59 12.58
N MET A 74 -2.80 0.59 13.19
CA MET A 74 -3.28 0.71 14.58
C MET A 74 -4.79 0.46 14.73
N PHE A 75 -5.51 0.32 13.61
CA PHE A 75 -6.96 0.18 13.55
C PHE A 75 -7.35 -0.85 12.50
N CYS A 76 -8.31 -1.72 12.84
CA CYS A 76 -8.88 -2.68 11.90
C CYS A 76 -10.08 -2.08 11.17
N GLU A 77 -9.94 -1.95 9.86
CA GLU A 77 -10.95 -1.38 8.95
C GLU A 77 -12.25 -2.19 8.87
N ARG A 78 -12.19 -3.49 9.17
CA ARG A 78 -13.39 -4.37 9.13
C ARG A 78 -14.16 -4.38 10.44
N CYS A 79 -13.45 -4.33 11.56
CA CYS A 79 -14.05 -4.47 12.90
C CYS A 79 -14.33 -3.14 13.58
N PHE A 80 -13.77 -2.05 13.04
CA PHE A 80 -13.82 -0.71 13.60
C PHE A 80 -13.30 -0.62 15.04
N GLN A 81 -12.16 -1.26 15.31
CA GLN A 81 -11.52 -1.34 16.63
C GLN A 81 -9.99 -1.25 16.51
N PRO A 82 -9.27 -0.83 17.57
CA PRO A 82 -7.81 -0.88 17.61
C PRO A 82 -7.27 -2.30 17.37
N THR A 83 -6.09 -2.38 16.74
CA THR A 83 -5.33 -3.64 16.67
C THR A 83 -4.49 -3.83 17.93
N THR A 84 -4.21 -5.08 18.30
CA THR A 84 -3.65 -5.41 19.62
C THR A 84 -2.17 -5.77 19.55
N GLU A 85 -1.85 -6.97 19.06
CA GLU A 85 -0.51 -7.54 19.19
C GLU A 85 0.34 -7.35 17.93
N TRP A 86 1.65 -7.31 18.13
CA TRP A 86 2.64 -7.39 17.04
C TRP A 86 2.94 -8.84 16.73
N VAL A 87 2.97 -9.19 15.44
CA VAL A 87 3.28 -10.55 14.98
C VAL A 87 4.39 -10.50 13.95
N TYR A 88 5.44 -11.30 14.15
CA TYR A 88 6.48 -11.52 13.14
C TYR A 88 5.98 -12.55 12.14
N LEU A 89 6.05 -12.20 10.85
CA LEU A 89 5.70 -13.08 9.75
C LEU A 89 6.98 -13.75 9.21
N PRO A 90 6.87 -14.96 8.62
CA PRO A 90 8.03 -15.64 8.00
C PRO A 90 8.70 -14.85 6.88
N GLY A 91 8.00 -13.86 6.31
CA GLY A 91 8.44 -13.08 5.17
C GLY A 91 8.21 -13.78 3.83
N THR A 92 7.99 -15.10 3.82
CA THR A 92 7.53 -15.84 2.65
C THR A 92 6.06 -15.57 2.35
N GLY A 93 5.65 -15.86 1.13
CA GLY A 93 4.28 -15.67 0.70
C GLY A 93 4.03 -16.19 -0.71
N VAL A 94 2.97 -15.70 -1.32
CA VAL A 94 2.60 -16.01 -2.70
C VAL A 94 2.38 -14.74 -3.52
N VAL A 95 2.61 -14.84 -4.83
CA VAL A 95 2.22 -13.79 -5.78
C VAL A 95 0.70 -13.68 -5.81
N GLU A 96 0.15 -12.61 -5.27
CA GLU A 96 -1.31 -12.36 -5.27
C GLU A 96 -1.76 -11.85 -6.65
N THR A 97 -1.00 -10.92 -7.21
CA THR A 97 -1.23 -10.33 -8.53
C THR A 97 0.05 -9.66 -9.03
N PHE A 98 0.21 -9.46 -10.34
CA PHE A 98 1.39 -8.83 -10.91
C PHE A 98 1.11 -8.13 -12.24
N SER A 99 2.05 -7.29 -12.65
CA SER A 99 2.14 -6.64 -13.95
C SER A 99 3.55 -6.78 -14.50
N ILE A 100 3.65 -6.91 -15.83
CA ILE A 100 4.90 -6.94 -16.58
C ILE A 100 4.96 -5.63 -17.38
N SER A 101 5.81 -4.69 -16.95
CA SER A 101 5.94 -3.40 -17.62
C SER A 101 7.16 -3.37 -18.53
N TYR A 102 6.94 -3.20 -19.84
CA TYR A 102 7.99 -2.89 -20.81
C TYR A 102 8.19 -1.38 -21.01
N ILE A 103 7.61 -0.58 -20.12
CA ILE A 103 7.68 0.88 -20.13
C ILE A 103 8.23 1.35 -18.78
N ASP A 104 9.26 2.19 -18.81
CA ASP A 104 9.84 2.79 -17.60
C ASP A 104 9.02 3.98 -17.07
N THR A 105 9.46 4.58 -15.97
CA THR A 105 8.80 5.74 -15.35
C THR A 105 8.82 7.01 -16.22
N ASN A 106 9.68 7.07 -17.24
CA ASN A 106 9.79 8.16 -18.18
C ASN A 106 9.08 7.86 -19.52
N ALA A 107 8.24 6.82 -19.55
CA ALA A 107 7.52 6.34 -20.73
C ALA A 107 8.41 5.82 -21.88
N ASN A 108 9.66 5.44 -21.60
CA ASN A 108 10.54 4.81 -22.60
C ASN A 108 10.32 3.30 -22.64
N ARG A 109 10.50 2.71 -23.82
CA ARG A 109 10.48 1.26 -23.99
C ARG A 109 11.78 0.64 -23.49
N ILE A 110 11.67 -0.34 -22.61
CA ILE A 110 12.80 -1.09 -22.04
C ILE A 110 12.84 -2.53 -22.55
N LYS A 111 14.05 -3.08 -22.68
CA LYS A 111 14.26 -4.47 -23.14
C LYS A 111 13.96 -5.48 -22.03
N GLU A 112 14.47 -5.22 -20.83
CA GLU A 112 14.20 -6.02 -19.65
C GLU A 112 12.96 -5.45 -18.95
N PRO A 113 11.84 -6.18 -18.89
CA PRO A 113 10.63 -5.66 -18.29
C PRO A 113 10.76 -5.58 -16.76
N ILE A 114 10.06 -4.61 -16.18
CA ILE A 114 9.89 -4.49 -14.74
C ILE A 114 8.77 -5.45 -14.33
N LEU A 115 9.10 -6.39 -13.45
CA LEU A 115 8.14 -7.30 -12.82
C LEU A 115 7.75 -6.74 -11.47
N VAL A 116 6.49 -6.33 -11.32
CA VAL A 116 5.98 -5.71 -10.09
C VAL A 116 4.61 -6.30 -9.75
N GLY A 117 4.33 -6.48 -8.47
CA GLY A 117 3.02 -6.97 -8.06
C GLY A 117 2.89 -7.04 -6.56
N THR A 118 1.83 -7.68 -6.10
CA THR A 118 1.53 -7.80 -4.66
C THR A 118 1.92 -9.18 -4.16
N VAL A 119 2.63 -9.24 -3.04
CA VAL A 119 2.93 -10.47 -2.30
C VAL A 119 2.00 -10.57 -1.12
N ALA A 120 1.17 -11.62 -1.08
CA ALA A 120 0.39 -11.98 0.11
C ALA A 120 1.27 -12.86 1.00
N PHE A 121 1.46 -12.44 2.26
CA PHE A 121 2.39 -13.11 3.17
C PHE A 121 1.78 -14.32 3.87
N ASP A 122 2.60 -15.34 4.09
CA ASP A 122 2.23 -16.48 4.93
C ASP A 122 1.93 -16.02 6.37
N GLY A 123 0.83 -16.51 6.94
CA GLY A 123 0.33 -16.09 8.26
C GLY A 123 -0.53 -14.83 8.23
N ALA A 124 -0.67 -14.16 7.08
CA ALA A 124 -1.66 -13.10 6.85
C ALA A 124 -2.88 -13.65 6.10
N PRO A 125 -4.08 -13.04 6.27
CA PRO A 125 -5.25 -13.42 5.47
C PRO A 125 -5.05 -13.01 3.99
N PRO A 126 -5.83 -13.57 3.06
CA PRO A 126 -5.79 -13.18 1.66
C PRO A 126 -5.97 -11.66 1.46
N HIS A 127 -5.36 -11.14 0.39
CA HIS A 127 -5.39 -9.70 0.05
C HIS A 127 -4.75 -8.79 1.11
N CYS A 128 -3.87 -9.31 1.96
CA CYS A 128 -3.03 -8.53 2.89
C CYS A 128 -1.57 -8.76 2.53
N GLY A 129 -0.94 -7.75 1.96
CA GLY A 129 0.36 -7.88 1.31
C GLY A 129 0.99 -6.55 0.99
N ILE A 130 2.21 -6.59 0.46
CA ILE A 130 2.90 -5.40 -0.04
C ILE A 130 3.09 -5.50 -1.55
N MET A 131 3.02 -4.35 -2.21
CA MET A 131 3.44 -4.24 -3.60
C MET A 131 4.97 -4.16 -3.65
N HIS A 132 5.61 -5.02 -4.44
CA HIS A 132 7.05 -5.07 -4.58
C HIS A 132 7.50 -5.67 -5.92
N TYR A 133 8.81 -5.62 -6.18
CA TYR A 133 9.42 -6.20 -7.36
C TYR A 133 9.61 -7.71 -7.27
N PHE A 134 9.56 -8.39 -8.41
CA PHE A 134 9.95 -9.78 -8.56
C PHE A 134 11.28 -9.91 -9.31
N GLY A 135 12.12 -10.84 -8.88
CA GLY A 135 13.43 -11.12 -9.46
C GLY A 135 13.73 -12.61 -9.49
N GLU A 136 14.81 -12.99 -10.18
CA GLU A 136 15.20 -14.41 -10.37
C GLU A 136 14.07 -15.27 -11.00
N VAL A 137 13.19 -14.65 -11.79
CA VAL A 137 12.08 -15.30 -12.49
C VAL A 137 11.90 -14.64 -13.85
N LYS A 138 11.64 -15.45 -14.88
CA LYS A 138 11.33 -14.90 -16.21
C LYS A 138 9.88 -14.38 -16.26
N PRO A 139 9.58 -13.36 -17.07
CA PRO A 139 8.23 -12.82 -17.18
C PRO A 139 7.16 -13.89 -17.51
N GLU A 140 7.50 -14.87 -18.34
CA GLU A 140 6.60 -15.93 -18.80
C GLU A 140 6.38 -17.02 -17.73
N GLU A 141 7.27 -17.10 -16.75
CA GLU A 141 7.21 -18.08 -15.66
C GLU A 141 6.41 -17.56 -14.46
N LEU A 142 6.34 -16.24 -14.28
CA LEU A 142 5.64 -15.59 -13.17
C LEU A 142 4.12 -15.85 -13.23
N LYS A 143 3.56 -16.36 -12.13
CA LYS A 143 2.16 -16.78 -12.03
C LYS A 143 1.56 -16.39 -10.69
N ILE A 144 0.27 -16.07 -10.69
CA ILE A 144 -0.51 -15.90 -9.45
C ILE A 144 -0.48 -17.23 -8.67
N GLY A 145 -0.30 -17.13 -7.36
CA GLY A 145 -0.13 -18.27 -6.45
C GLY A 145 1.30 -18.84 -6.39
N MET A 146 2.25 -18.30 -7.16
CA MET A 146 3.65 -18.74 -7.09
C MET A 146 4.24 -18.46 -5.69
N PRO A 147 4.81 -19.46 -5.00
CA PRO A 147 5.50 -19.24 -3.72
C PRO A 147 6.77 -18.41 -3.91
N VAL A 148 6.93 -17.40 -3.06
CA VAL A 148 8.06 -16.47 -3.12
C VAL A 148 8.67 -16.21 -1.76
N GLU A 149 9.94 -15.80 -1.76
CA GLU A 149 10.68 -15.37 -0.58
C GLU A 149 11.42 -14.04 -0.85
N PRO A 150 11.63 -13.21 0.19
CA PRO A 150 12.27 -11.91 0.03
C PRO A 150 13.79 -12.08 -0.11
N VAL A 151 14.36 -11.37 -1.07
CA VAL A 151 15.80 -11.14 -1.15
C VAL A 151 16.08 -9.78 -0.56
N TRP A 152 16.79 -9.74 0.56
CA TRP A 152 17.12 -8.51 1.27
C TRP A 152 18.43 -7.91 0.75
N LYS A 153 18.55 -6.58 0.83
CA LYS A 153 19.86 -5.92 0.75
C LYS A 153 20.78 -6.37 1.90
N PRO A 154 22.12 -6.21 1.79
CA PRO A 154 23.02 -6.32 2.93
C PRO A 154 22.54 -5.47 4.11
N ALA A 155 22.75 -5.92 5.35
CA ALA A 155 22.17 -5.28 6.53
C ALA A 155 22.60 -3.81 6.69
N GLU A 156 23.82 -3.50 6.25
CA GLU A 156 24.46 -2.20 6.32
C GLU A 156 23.85 -1.19 5.33
N GLU A 157 23.22 -1.68 4.25
CA GLU A 157 22.57 -0.86 3.23
C GLU A 157 21.09 -0.60 3.52
N ARG A 158 20.53 -1.22 4.57
CA ARG A 158 19.11 -1.08 4.90
C ARG A 158 18.87 0.20 5.69
N VAL A 159 17.85 0.96 5.30
CA VAL A 159 17.60 2.32 5.82
C VAL A 159 16.23 2.47 6.47
N GLY A 160 15.45 1.39 6.55
CA GLY A 160 14.05 1.42 6.96
C GLY A 160 13.15 1.85 5.82
N SER A 161 13.26 1.14 4.70
CA SER A 161 12.45 1.34 3.49
C SER A 161 11.87 0.02 3.01
N VAL A 162 10.72 0.05 2.32
CA VAL A 162 10.22 -1.14 1.61
C VAL A 162 11.24 -1.66 0.59
N LEU A 163 12.09 -0.77 0.07
CA LEU A 163 13.19 -1.09 -0.85
C LEU A 163 14.42 -1.69 -0.15
N ASP A 164 14.38 -1.92 1.17
CA ASP A 164 15.37 -2.76 1.85
C ASP A 164 15.20 -4.24 1.44
N ILE A 165 13.99 -4.61 1.03
CA ILE A 165 13.75 -5.80 0.22
C ILE A 165 14.17 -5.44 -1.21
N LYS A 166 15.15 -6.15 -1.77
CA LYS A 166 15.63 -5.92 -3.14
C LYS A 166 14.57 -6.35 -4.16
N TYR A 167 14.00 -7.54 -3.96
CA TYR A 167 12.89 -8.12 -4.72
C TYR A 167 12.42 -9.40 -4.02
N PHE A 168 11.32 -9.99 -4.49
CA PHE A 168 10.90 -11.34 -4.14
C PHE A 168 11.29 -12.32 -5.26
N ARG A 169 11.80 -13.48 -4.89
CA ARG A 169 12.16 -14.54 -5.85
C ARG A 169 11.30 -15.80 -5.65
N PRO A 170 11.16 -16.66 -6.67
CA PRO A 170 10.51 -17.96 -6.50
C PRO A 170 11.21 -18.79 -5.43
N ARG A 171 10.43 -19.37 -4.52
CA ARG A 171 10.95 -20.28 -3.50
C ARG A 171 11.17 -21.66 -4.12
N LYS A 172 12.39 -22.18 -4.02
CA LYS A 172 12.67 -23.58 -4.39
C LYS A 172 11.92 -24.51 -3.42
N LYS A 173 11.21 -25.49 -3.96
CA LYS A 173 10.52 -26.52 -3.18
C LYS A 173 11.51 -27.33 -2.36
#